data_AF-A0A6A6BDZ2-F1
#
_entry.id   AF-A0A6A6BDZ2-F1
#
_cell.length_a   1.000
_cell.length_b   1.000
_cell.length_c   1.000
_cell.angle_alpha   90.00
_cell.angle_beta   90.00
_cell.angle_gamma   90.00
#
_symmetry.space_group_name_H-M   'P 1'
#
loop_
_entity.id
_entity.type
_entity.pdbx_description
1 polymer ?
#
loop_
_entity_poly.entity_id
_entity_poly.type
_entity_poly.pdbx_seq_one_letter_code
_entity_poly.pdbx_strand_id
1 'polypeptide(L)'
;MHVNTKLLATALFTASLPLGILAEKPHCETSTGSPDTRDITDAINEMHGWTSDVCENGNGVKSKCTTLVSHKSAAISLCGDAASLSCKGIASVANDIQQACLSDGKAGGWVSGSYTAADGSTPDYWVEVIHS
;
A
#
# COMPACT_ATOMS: atom_id res chain seq x y z
N MET A 1 21.25 3.22 -61.00
CA MET A 1 21.68 3.32 -59.59
C MET A 1 20.45 3.72 -58.78
N HIS A 2 19.87 2.80 -58.00
CA HIS A 2 18.70 3.05 -57.15
C HIS A 2 19.10 2.74 -55.71
N VAL A 3 19.21 3.78 -54.88
CA VAL A 3 19.54 3.67 -53.46
C VAL A 3 18.22 3.51 -52.70
N ASN A 4 18.02 2.35 -52.08
CA ASN A 4 16.81 2.03 -51.33
C ASN A 4 17.08 2.25 -49.83
N THR A 5 16.64 3.40 -49.32
CA THR A 5 16.90 3.86 -47.95
C THR A 5 15.96 3.16 -46.97
N LYS A 6 16.54 2.30 -46.12
CA LYS A 6 15.86 1.69 -44.97
C LYS A 6 15.49 2.77 -43.95
N LEU A 7 14.20 3.01 -43.73
CA LEU A 7 13.71 3.70 -42.53
C LEU A 7 13.50 2.66 -41.43
N LEU A 8 14.37 2.68 -40.42
CA LEU A 8 14.13 2.06 -39.12
C LEU A 8 13.44 3.10 -38.24
N ALA A 9 12.14 2.94 -38.03
CA ALA A 9 11.39 3.70 -37.05
C ALA A 9 11.62 3.09 -35.67
N THR A 10 12.46 3.71 -34.87
CA THR A 10 12.67 3.33 -33.46
C THR A 10 11.52 3.92 -32.64
N ALA A 11 10.56 3.08 -32.25
CA ALA A 11 9.52 3.45 -31.30
C ALA A 11 10.14 3.60 -29.90
N LEU A 12 10.11 4.83 -29.36
CA LEU A 12 10.44 5.10 -27.97
C LEU A 12 9.26 4.65 -27.09
N PHE A 13 9.42 3.53 -26.40
CA PHE A 13 8.54 3.17 -25.28
C PHE A 13 8.90 4.07 -24.10
N THR A 14 8.11 5.12 -23.86
CA THR A 14 8.12 5.81 -22.56
C THR A 14 7.51 4.86 -21.55
N ALA A 15 8.35 4.10 -20.85
CA ALA A 15 7.93 3.36 -19.66
C ALA A 15 7.50 4.39 -18.60
N SER A 16 6.19 4.63 -18.50
CA SER A 16 5.60 5.29 -17.34
C SER A 16 5.85 4.37 -16.16
N LEU A 17 6.94 4.60 -15.43
CA LEU A 17 7.15 3.97 -14.13
C LEU A 17 5.93 4.38 -13.28
N PRO A 18 5.12 3.43 -12.80
CA PRO A 18 4.11 3.77 -11.81
C PRO A 18 4.85 4.47 -10.68
N LEU A 19 4.30 5.61 -10.21
CA LEU A 19 4.83 6.38 -9.08
C LEU A 19 5.14 5.38 -7.97
N GLY A 20 6.42 5.02 -7.88
CA GLY A 20 6.88 3.89 -7.10
C GLY A 20 6.77 4.32 -5.66
N ILE A 21 5.75 3.79 -4.99
CA ILE A 21 5.66 3.86 -3.55
C ILE A 21 6.94 3.19 -3.01
N LEU A 22 7.91 4.01 -2.57
CA LEU A 22 9.10 3.52 -1.88
C LEU A 22 8.68 3.19 -0.45
N ALA A 23 8.01 2.05 -0.32
CA ALA A 23 7.68 1.46 0.96
C ALA A 23 8.97 0.91 1.60
N GLU A 24 9.20 1.28 2.85
CA GLU A 24 10.31 0.73 3.64
C GLU A 24 10.07 -0.76 3.98
N LYS A 25 11.08 -1.41 4.58
CA LYS A 25 10.92 -2.77 5.07
C LYS A 25 9.87 -2.82 6.19
N PRO A 26 8.99 -3.84 6.25
CA PRO A 26 8.02 -3.99 7.34
C PRO A 26 8.67 -4.01 8.72
N HIS A 27 8.09 -3.22 9.62
CA HIS A 27 8.36 -3.25 11.06
C HIS A 27 7.34 -4.17 11.74
N CYS A 28 7.82 -5.26 12.33
CA CYS A 28 6.96 -6.30 12.89
C CYS A 28 6.76 -6.11 14.39
N GLU A 29 5.49 -6.11 14.82
CA GLU A 29 5.07 -6.06 16.22
C GLU A 29 4.16 -7.25 16.56
N THR A 30 4.36 -8.38 15.89
CA THR A 30 3.54 -9.57 16.07
C THR A 30 3.64 -10.09 17.50
N SER A 31 2.49 -10.23 18.15
CA SER A 31 2.32 -10.77 19.50
C SER A 31 1.10 -11.69 19.55
N THR A 32 0.81 -12.26 20.72
CA THR A 32 -0.42 -13.04 20.92
C THR A 32 -1.70 -12.20 20.72
N GLY A 33 -1.60 -10.87 20.84
CA GLY A 33 -2.70 -9.94 20.58
C GLY A 33 -2.84 -9.53 19.12
N SER A 34 -1.95 -9.98 18.22
CA SER A 34 -2.03 -9.64 16.80
C SER A 34 -3.16 -10.38 16.09
N PRO A 35 -3.66 -9.83 14.96
CA PRO A 35 -4.70 -10.46 14.16
C PRO A 35 -4.26 -11.81 13.59
N ASP A 36 -5.24 -12.67 13.37
CA ASP A 36 -5.03 -13.94 12.67
C ASP A 36 -4.81 -13.68 11.18
N THR A 37 -3.81 -14.33 10.57
CA THR A 37 -3.47 -14.07 9.16
C THR A 37 -4.58 -14.42 8.18
N ARG A 38 -5.47 -15.33 8.55
CA ARG A 38 -6.69 -15.58 7.78
C ARG A 38 -7.59 -14.35 7.72
N ASP A 39 -7.80 -13.67 8.85
CA ASP A 39 -8.64 -12.48 8.91
C ASP A 39 -7.99 -11.29 8.21
N ILE A 40 -6.65 -11.18 8.26
CA ILE A 40 -5.89 -10.20 7.46
C ILE A 40 -6.08 -10.48 5.96
N THR A 41 -5.99 -11.73 5.54
CA THR A 41 -6.21 -12.14 4.14
C THR A 41 -7.64 -11.82 3.69
N ASP A 42 -8.63 -12.05 4.54
CA ASP A 42 -10.03 -11.70 4.28
C ASP A 42 -10.19 -10.17 4.11
N ALA A 43 -9.58 -9.36 4.98
CA ALA A 43 -9.57 -7.90 4.86
C ALA A 43 -8.90 -7.40 3.57
N ILE A 44 -7.76 -7.99 3.18
CA ILE A 44 -7.07 -7.71 1.91
C ILE A 44 -7.98 -8.02 0.71
N ASN A 45 -8.63 -9.18 0.73
CA ASN A 45 -9.53 -9.59 -0.34
C ASN A 45 -10.77 -8.69 -0.43
N GLU A 46 -11.26 -8.19 0.70
CA GLU A 46 -12.33 -7.19 0.73
C GLU A 46 -11.90 -5.89 0.04
N MET A 47 -10.70 -5.36 0.35
CA MET A 47 -10.14 -4.18 -0.33
C MET A 47 -9.98 -4.40 -1.84
N HIS A 48 -9.56 -5.60 -2.27
CA HIS A 48 -9.48 -5.93 -3.69
C HIS A 48 -10.85 -5.97 -4.39
N GLY A 49 -11.93 -6.19 -3.64
CA GLY A 49 -13.30 -6.20 -4.15
C GLY A 49 -13.92 -4.81 -4.30
N TRP A 50 -13.27 -3.74 -3.83
CA TRP A 50 -13.82 -2.38 -3.91
C TRP A 50 -13.83 -1.83 -5.34
N THR A 51 -14.87 -1.06 -5.64
CA THR A 51 -15.02 -0.39 -6.94
C THR A 51 -14.21 0.92 -7.03
N SER A 52 -13.89 1.52 -5.88
CA SER A 52 -12.96 2.65 -5.80
C SER A 52 -11.54 2.12 -5.71
N ASP A 53 -10.65 2.60 -6.57
CA ASP A 53 -9.22 2.30 -6.48
C ASP A 53 -8.50 3.25 -5.51
N VAL A 54 -9.19 4.24 -4.95
CA VAL A 54 -8.61 5.29 -4.12
C VAL A 54 -9.00 5.10 -2.66
N CYS A 55 -7.97 5.07 -1.81
CA CYS A 55 -8.05 4.97 -0.36
C CYS A 55 -7.46 6.23 0.26
N GLU A 56 -8.20 6.84 1.17
CA GLU A 56 -7.85 8.16 1.70
C GLU A 56 -7.66 8.12 3.21
N ASN A 57 -6.62 8.80 3.68
CA ASN A 57 -6.50 9.18 5.07
C ASN A 57 -7.05 10.60 5.24
N GLY A 58 -8.30 10.70 5.69
CA GLY A 58 -8.95 11.99 5.95
C GLY A 58 -8.56 12.62 7.28
N ASN A 59 -7.70 11.97 8.08
CA ASN A 59 -7.51 12.30 9.49
C ASN A 59 -6.12 12.88 9.82
N GLY A 60 -5.68 13.89 9.08
CA GLY A 60 -4.36 14.52 9.27
C GLY A 60 -4.15 15.30 10.60
N VAL A 61 -5.19 15.46 11.43
CA VAL A 61 -5.14 16.34 12.63
C VAL A 61 -5.25 15.58 13.96
N LYS A 62 -5.80 14.36 14.00
CA LYS A 62 -6.03 13.60 15.25
C LYS A 62 -5.19 12.33 15.34
N SER A 63 -5.82 11.16 15.18
CA SER A 63 -5.15 9.85 15.27
C SER A 63 -4.12 9.64 14.16
N LYS A 64 -4.06 10.56 13.18
CA LYS A 64 -3.30 10.44 11.95
C LYS A 64 -3.67 9.23 11.10
N CYS A 65 -4.66 8.44 11.51
CA CYS A 65 -5.03 7.18 10.90
C CYS A 65 -6.50 7.16 10.52
N THR A 66 -6.76 6.57 9.36
CA THR A 66 -8.09 6.19 8.90
C THR A 66 -8.09 4.68 8.70
N THR A 67 -8.91 3.96 9.48
CA THR A 67 -9.16 2.54 9.24
C THR A 67 -9.94 2.40 7.95
N LEU A 68 -9.35 1.70 6.99
CA LEU A 68 -9.94 1.51 5.67
C LEU A 68 -10.88 0.31 5.69
N VAL A 69 -10.41 -0.81 6.24
CA VAL A 69 -11.16 -2.06 6.34
C VAL A 69 -10.92 -2.70 7.70
N SER A 70 -11.94 -3.38 8.20
CA SER A 70 -11.85 -4.23 9.40
C SER A 70 -12.60 -5.52 9.15
N HIS A 71 -11.96 -6.65 9.45
CA HIS A 71 -12.51 -7.98 9.31
C HIS A 71 -12.14 -8.85 10.51
N LYS A 72 -13.13 -9.21 11.32
CA LYS A 72 -13.01 -10.03 12.54
C LYS A 72 -11.92 -9.54 13.51
N SER A 73 -10.71 -10.10 13.44
CA SER A 73 -9.59 -9.72 14.31
C SER A 73 -8.67 -8.69 13.69
N ALA A 74 -8.77 -8.41 12.39
CA ALA A 74 -7.82 -7.60 11.63
C ALA A 74 -8.41 -6.25 11.21
N ALA A 75 -7.62 -5.18 11.35
CA ALA A 75 -7.88 -3.88 10.75
C ALA A 75 -6.67 -3.42 9.93
N ILE A 76 -6.93 -2.83 8.76
CA ILE A 76 -5.93 -2.20 7.91
C ILE A 76 -6.21 -0.70 7.89
N SER A 77 -5.22 0.08 8.30
CA SER A 77 -5.33 1.55 8.37
C SER A 77 -4.28 2.22 7.49
N LEU A 78 -4.66 3.36 6.92
CA LEU A 78 -3.73 4.30 6.30
C LEU A 78 -3.52 5.47 7.26
N CYS A 79 -2.26 5.74 7.54
CA CYS A 79 -1.86 6.71 8.54
C CYS A 79 -0.83 7.72 8.02
N GLY A 80 -0.61 8.77 8.79
CA GLY A 80 0.31 9.86 8.50
C GLY A 80 -0.42 11.13 8.08
N ASP A 81 0.19 11.86 7.15
CA ASP A 81 -0.43 13.03 6.57
C ASP A 81 -1.65 12.65 5.73
N ALA A 82 -2.45 13.66 5.35
CA ALA A 82 -3.54 13.42 4.41
C ALA A 82 -2.95 12.82 3.12
N ALA A 83 -3.42 11.64 2.76
CA ALA A 83 -2.88 10.86 1.66
C ALA A 83 -4.03 10.23 0.89
N SER A 84 -3.90 10.19 -0.43
CA SER A 84 -4.83 9.54 -1.35
C SER A 84 -4.00 8.56 -2.17
N LEU A 85 -4.07 7.28 -1.82
CA LEU A 85 -3.23 6.21 -2.38
C LEU A 85 -4.11 5.14 -3.03
N SER A 86 -3.50 4.31 -3.87
CA SER A 86 -4.22 3.17 -4.44
C SER A 86 -4.59 2.17 -3.35
N CYS A 87 -5.87 1.82 -3.24
CA CYS A 87 -6.33 0.76 -2.33
C CYS A 87 -5.64 -0.57 -2.60
N LYS A 88 -5.37 -0.90 -3.87
CA LYS A 88 -4.58 -2.09 -4.24
C LYS A 88 -3.13 -1.98 -3.78
N GLY A 89 -2.55 -0.78 -3.85
CA GLY A 89 -1.23 -0.51 -3.29
C GLY A 89 -1.19 -0.78 -1.79
N ILE A 90 -2.16 -0.27 -1.04
CA ILE A 90 -2.27 -0.50 0.41
C ILE A 90 -2.51 -1.98 0.72
N ALA A 91 -3.38 -2.66 -0.03
CA ALA A 91 -3.63 -4.09 0.12
C ALA A 91 -2.35 -4.92 -0.14
N SER A 92 -1.53 -4.53 -1.12
CA SER A 92 -0.21 -5.13 -1.36
C SER A 92 0.73 -4.94 -0.17
N VAL A 93 0.81 -3.72 0.38
CA VAL A 93 1.64 -3.43 1.56
C VAL A 93 1.16 -4.21 2.78
N ALA A 94 -0.15 -4.34 2.99
CA ALA A 94 -0.71 -5.16 4.06
C ALA A 94 -0.36 -6.65 3.89
N ASN A 95 -0.37 -7.16 2.64
CA ASN A 95 0.12 -8.51 2.37
C ASN A 95 1.62 -8.64 2.68
N ASP A 96 2.45 -7.65 2.33
CA ASP A 96 3.88 -7.67 2.65
C ASP A 96 4.13 -7.68 4.16
N ILE A 97 3.36 -6.92 4.94
CA ILE A 97 3.36 -6.98 6.42
C ILE A 97 2.98 -8.39 6.89
N GLN A 98 1.89 -8.96 6.36
CA GLN A 98 1.46 -10.32 6.74
C GLN A 98 2.55 -11.36 6.48
N GLN A 99 3.21 -11.33 5.31
CA GLN A 99 4.25 -12.30 4.95
C GLN A 99 5.53 -12.11 5.77
N ALA A 100 5.96 -10.85 5.97
CA ALA A 100 7.18 -10.55 6.69
C ALA A 100 7.06 -10.75 8.21
N CYS A 101 5.87 -10.52 8.76
CA CYS A 101 5.63 -10.52 10.21
C CYS A 101 4.86 -11.76 10.69
N LEU A 102 4.70 -12.79 9.85
CA LEU A 102 4.03 -14.04 10.22
C LEU A 102 4.74 -14.73 11.39
N SER A 103 4.03 -14.93 12.50
CA SER A 103 4.44 -15.75 13.63
C SER A 103 3.23 -16.48 14.20
N ASP A 104 3.29 -17.81 14.31
CA ASP A 104 2.26 -18.66 14.91
C ASP A 104 0.82 -18.40 14.39
N GLY A 105 0.68 -18.15 13.08
CA GLY A 105 -0.61 -17.88 12.44
C GLY A 105 -1.15 -16.46 12.67
N LYS A 106 -0.36 -15.58 13.28
CA LYS A 106 -0.67 -14.17 13.50
C LYS A 106 0.33 -13.27 12.77
N ALA A 107 -0.08 -12.04 12.50
CA ALA A 107 0.84 -11.01 12.00
C ALA A 107 0.35 -9.63 12.44
N GLY A 108 1.27 -8.72 12.77
CA GLY A 108 0.96 -7.33 13.05
C GLY A 108 2.19 -6.46 12.85
N GLY A 109 1.99 -5.22 12.44
CA GLY A 109 3.09 -4.32 12.15
C GLY A 109 2.70 -3.21 11.20
N TRP A 110 3.70 -2.48 10.74
CA TRP A 110 3.51 -1.32 9.89
C TRP A 110 4.66 -1.15 8.89
N VAL A 111 4.38 -0.41 7.82
CA VAL A 111 5.33 -0.03 6.78
C VAL A 111 5.18 1.45 6.51
N SER A 112 6.25 2.22 6.71
CA SER A 112 6.31 3.64 6.33
C SER A 112 6.69 3.81 4.87
N GLY A 113 6.30 4.94 4.30
CA GLY A 113 6.74 5.40 3.01
C GLY A 113 6.47 6.89 2.84
N SER A 114 6.84 7.41 1.67
CA SER A 114 6.52 8.77 1.26
C SER A 114 6.03 8.76 -0.18
N TYR A 115 5.29 9.82 -0.55
CA TYR A 115 4.86 10.02 -1.93
C TYR A 115 5.08 11.47 -2.33
N THR A 116 5.30 11.73 -3.62
CA THR A 116 5.38 13.12 -4.13
C THR A 116 3.98 13.62 -4.44
N ALA A 117 3.53 14.61 -3.69
CA ALA A 117 2.25 15.28 -3.92
C ALA A 117 2.32 16.22 -5.14
N ALA A 118 1.16 16.66 -5.63
CA ALA A 118 1.05 17.52 -6.80
C ALA A 118 1.71 18.91 -6.61
N ASP A 119 1.84 19.37 -5.37
CA ASP A 119 2.51 20.61 -5.00
C ASP A 119 4.05 20.46 -4.85
N GLY A 120 4.58 19.26 -5.11
CA GLY A 120 6.00 18.93 -4.98
C GLY A 120 6.46 18.60 -3.56
N SER A 121 5.55 18.60 -2.57
CA SER A 121 5.86 18.12 -1.23
C SER A 121 6.02 16.59 -1.21
N THR A 122 6.73 16.08 -0.21
CA THR A 122 6.92 14.64 0.02
C THR A 122 6.38 14.24 1.40
N PRO A 123 5.06 14.23 1.59
CA PRO A 123 4.45 13.79 2.84
C PRO A 123 4.77 12.33 3.16
N ASP A 124 4.84 12.05 4.46
CA ASP A 124 5.04 10.71 5.00
C ASP A 124 3.69 10.05 5.27
N TYR A 125 3.62 8.76 5.00
CA TYR A 125 2.49 7.91 5.36
C TYR A 125 2.99 6.58 5.90
N TRP A 126 2.14 5.85 6.61
CA TRP A 126 2.38 4.43 6.88
C TRP A 126 1.09 3.63 6.75
N VAL A 127 1.23 2.36 6.40
CA VAL A 127 0.15 1.38 6.45
C VAL A 127 0.41 0.49 7.66
N GLU A 128 -0.62 0.23 8.44
CA GLU A 128 -0.55 -0.66 9.59
C GLU A 128 -1.61 -1.76 9.52
N VAL A 129 -1.23 -2.94 10.01
CA VAL A 129 -2.11 -4.08 10.23
C VAL A 129 -2.14 -4.36 11.73
N ILE A 130 -3.30 -4.13 12.34
CA ILE A 130 -3.47 -4.21 13.79
C ILE A 130 -4.70 -5.05 14.15
N HIS A 131 -4.82 -5.37 15.44
CA HIS A 131 -6.03 -6.01 15.97
C HIS A 131 -7.19 -5.01 15.98
N SER A 132 -8.35 -5.40 15.46
CA SER A 132 -9.55 -4.56 15.37
C SER A 132 -10.34 -4.46 16.67
#